data_AF-A0A8H3A7J7-F1
#
_entry.id   AF-A0A8H3A7J7-F1
#
_cell.length_a   1.000
_cell.length_b   1.000
_cell.length_c   1.000
_cell.angle_alpha   90.00
_cell.angle_beta   90.00
_cell.angle_gamma   90.00
#
_symmetry.space_group_name_H-M   'P 1'
#
loop_
_entity.id
_entity.type
_entity.pdbx_description
1 polymer ?
#
loop_
_entity_poly.entity_id
_entity_poly.type
_entity_poly.pdbx_seq_one_letter_code
_entity_poly.pdbx_strand_id
1 'polypeptide(L)'
;MTHLLSTKFPCPYVLGATFTLEISSPQGASFLAEAKVVHAYAPFTVSPVMRVALSTQSTGTTLPGEAVLKIYDRRFAHEIRDDYDVDPPTYEAEARYADYLHSGNIAQTGDQIDDLAEGLPPDAPERIELGERFIDILMKELFENETTTYSVLSSMQGKYIPAFYGTTRFLGGCSPALDTTIPGILIEYIPGTSLYDIDPTTIDLDTVCSTGVNIVNLYSDLNVLNNDVRLVNFIVKPSGSEIVMIDLANCRLRRDDEDDEAWKAAKWDEDEEGCVGVVTRNKFGWNYVRSGRYQILPDAEGPLA
;
A
#
# COMPACT_ATOMS: atom_id res chain seq x y z
N MET A 1 9.91 40.64 2.12
CA MET A 1 8.94 39.92 1.28
C MET A 1 8.16 39.01 2.20
N THR A 2 6.85 39.22 2.25
CA THR A 2 5.90 38.54 3.14
C THR A 2 5.90 37.03 2.86
N HIS A 3 6.28 36.22 3.86
CA HIS A 3 5.83 34.84 3.95
C HIS A 3 4.30 34.89 4.03
N LEU A 4 3.62 34.75 2.89
CA LEU A 4 2.24 34.32 2.89
C LEU A 4 2.26 32.96 3.58
N LEU A 5 1.65 32.88 4.75
CA LEU A 5 1.41 31.64 5.45
C LEU A 5 0.60 30.76 4.51
N SER A 6 1.26 29.86 3.80
CA SER A 6 0.57 28.93 2.93
C SER A 6 -0.32 28.05 3.81
N THR A 7 -1.64 28.21 3.66
CA THR A 7 -2.61 27.53 4.51
C THR A 7 -2.58 26.04 4.15
N LYS A 8 -2.09 25.22 5.07
CA LYS A 8 -2.05 23.76 4.90
C LYS A 8 -3.45 23.21 4.69
N PHE A 9 -3.55 22.21 3.81
CA PHE A 9 -4.79 21.52 3.53
C PHE A 9 -5.18 20.63 4.74
N PRO A 10 -6.36 20.83 5.37
CA PRO A 10 -6.75 20.04 6.54
C PRO A 10 -7.11 18.61 6.14
N CYS A 11 -6.61 17.63 6.90
CA CYS A 11 -6.89 16.22 6.64
C CYS A 11 -8.36 15.86 6.96
N PRO A 12 -9.13 15.30 6.02
CA PRO A 12 -10.51 14.86 6.27
C PRO A 12 -10.59 13.51 7.00
N TYR A 13 -9.51 12.75 7.03
CA TYR A 13 -9.43 11.36 7.52
C TYR A 13 -9.13 11.28 9.03
N VAL A 14 -9.99 11.89 9.84
CA VAL A 14 -9.78 12.03 11.29
C VAL A 14 -10.75 11.18 12.11
N LEU A 15 -10.36 10.89 13.36
CA LEU A 15 -11.22 10.17 14.32
C LEU A 15 -12.61 10.80 14.43
N GLY A 16 -13.65 9.97 14.29
CA GLY A 16 -15.05 10.38 14.37
C GLY A 16 -15.64 10.93 13.08
N ALA A 17 -14.83 11.14 12.03
CA ALA A 17 -15.35 11.50 10.70
C ALA A 17 -16.25 10.38 10.16
N THR A 18 -17.29 10.78 9.42
CA THR A 18 -18.24 9.86 8.80
C THR A 18 -18.29 10.10 7.29
N PHE A 19 -18.32 9.00 6.54
CA PHE A 19 -18.35 8.98 5.09
C PHE A 19 -19.50 8.11 4.58
N THR A 20 -20.12 8.54 3.49
CA THR A 20 -21.00 7.69 2.70
C THR A 20 -20.18 7.09 1.57
N LEU A 21 -20.04 5.77 1.57
CA LEU A 21 -19.24 5.03 0.60
C LEU A 21 -20.13 4.21 -0.32
N GLU A 22 -19.86 4.28 -1.61
CA GLU A 22 -20.20 3.22 -2.55
C GLU A 22 -19.04 2.23 -2.61
N ILE A 23 -19.34 0.96 -2.36
CA ILE A 23 -18.35 -0.12 -2.39
C ILE A 23 -18.67 -1.05 -3.56
N SER A 24 -17.72 -1.18 -4.49
CA SER A 24 -17.81 -2.09 -5.62
C SER A 24 -17.18 -3.43 -5.25
N SER A 25 -18.03 -4.39 -4.93
CA SER A 25 -17.61 -5.74 -4.55
C SER A 25 -17.04 -6.50 -5.75
N PRO A 26 -15.96 -7.29 -5.58
CA PRO A 26 -15.49 -8.19 -6.63
C PRO A 26 -16.47 -9.33 -6.93
N GLN A 27 -17.34 -9.70 -5.98
CA GLN A 27 -18.23 -10.86 -6.07
C GLN A 27 -19.70 -10.51 -6.36
N GLY A 28 -20.03 -9.24 -6.60
CA GLY A 28 -21.43 -8.85 -6.77
C GLY A 28 -21.67 -7.39 -7.09
N ALA A 29 -22.93 -6.97 -6.89
CA ALA A 29 -23.33 -5.59 -7.11
C ALA A 29 -22.70 -4.65 -6.08
N SER A 30 -22.46 -3.40 -6.50
CA SER A 30 -22.06 -2.35 -5.56
C SER A 30 -23.12 -2.13 -4.48
N PHE A 31 -22.69 -1.77 -3.27
CA PHE A 31 -23.58 -1.47 -2.16
C PHE A 31 -23.14 -0.21 -1.41
N LEU A 32 -24.06 0.37 -0.65
CA LEU A 32 -23.81 1.58 0.12
C LEU A 32 -23.59 1.25 1.60
N ALA A 33 -22.56 1.86 2.18
CA ALA A 33 -22.31 1.82 3.60
C ALA A 33 -21.97 3.22 4.13
N GLU A 34 -22.43 3.49 5.33
CA GLU A 34 -21.86 4.57 6.13
C GLU A 34 -20.64 4.03 6.88
N ALA A 35 -19.52 4.73 6.79
CA ALA A 35 -18.27 4.38 7.43
C ALA A 35 -17.87 5.49 8.41
N LYS A 36 -17.78 5.16 9.70
CA LYS A 36 -17.31 6.07 10.74
C LYS A 36 -15.89 5.72 11.15
N VAL A 37 -14.97 6.67 11.08
CA VAL A 37 -13.58 6.48 11.52
C VAL A 37 -13.56 6.27 13.02
N VAL A 38 -13.15 5.08 13.45
CA VAL A 38 -12.96 4.72 14.87
C VAL A 38 -11.48 4.73 15.27
N HIS A 39 -10.58 4.68 14.29
CA HIS A 39 -9.15 4.86 14.49
C HIS A 39 -8.51 5.34 13.18
N ALA A 40 -7.58 6.29 13.26
CA ALA A 40 -6.74 6.71 12.15
C ALA A 40 -5.30 6.33 12.48
N TYR A 41 -4.66 5.56 11.60
CA TYR A 41 -3.27 5.11 11.78
C TYR A 41 -2.30 6.22 11.34
N ALA A 42 -2.28 7.31 12.13
CA ALA A 42 -1.45 8.48 11.88
C ALA A 42 -0.10 8.39 12.63
N PRO A 43 0.98 9.02 12.13
CA PRO A 43 1.06 9.77 10.86
C PRO A 43 0.90 8.86 9.64
N PHE A 44 0.26 9.35 8.58
CA PHE A 44 0.13 8.61 7.33
C PHE A 44 1.46 8.64 6.59
N THR A 45 1.96 7.47 6.21
CA THR A 45 3.22 7.31 5.49
C THR A 45 2.97 7.46 3.99
N VAL A 46 2.34 6.45 3.40
CA VAL A 46 2.06 6.37 1.96
C VAL A 46 0.63 6.82 1.62
N SER A 47 -0.32 6.42 2.46
CA SER A 47 -1.75 6.59 2.18
C SER A 47 -2.51 6.72 3.50
N PRO A 48 -3.59 7.51 3.57
CA PRO A 48 -4.52 7.46 4.70
C PRO A 48 -5.09 6.07 4.95
N VAL A 49 -4.80 5.50 6.12
CA VAL A 49 -5.36 4.22 6.59
C VAL A 49 -6.17 4.44 7.86
N MET A 50 -7.41 3.95 7.86
CA MET A 50 -8.35 4.10 8.98
C MET A 50 -9.02 2.78 9.30
N ARG A 51 -9.23 2.49 10.59
CA ARG A 51 -10.24 1.53 11.00
C ARG A 51 -11.59 2.25 11.05
N VAL A 52 -12.58 1.67 10.38
CA VAL A 52 -13.93 2.23 10.27
C VAL A 52 -14.96 1.26 10.82
N ALA A 53 -15.94 1.78 11.56
CA ALA A 53 -17.17 1.06 11.86
C ALA A 53 -18.14 1.22 10.71
N LEU A 54 -18.71 0.11 10.24
CA LEU A 54 -19.60 0.09 9.08
C LEU A 54 -21.06 -0.08 9.52
N SER A 55 -21.93 0.70 8.90
CA SER A 55 -23.38 0.49 8.98
C SER A 55 -23.99 0.43 7.58
N THR A 56 -24.63 -0.69 7.26
CA THR A 56 -25.27 -0.92 5.97
C THR A 56 -26.53 -0.06 5.84
N GLN A 57 -26.67 0.65 4.71
CA GLN A 57 -27.93 1.31 4.38
C GLN A 57 -28.86 0.39 3.55
N SER A 58 -28.33 -0.67 2.95
CA SER A 58 -29.07 -1.59 2.08
C SER A 58 -29.33 -2.93 2.75
N THR A 59 -30.58 -3.39 2.71
CA THR A 59 -31.01 -4.70 3.22
C THR A 59 -30.48 -5.82 2.31
N GLY A 60 -29.51 -6.62 2.76
CA GLY A 60 -29.11 -7.85 2.06
C GLY A 60 -27.64 -8.25 2.16
N THR A 61 -26.74 -7.33 2.51
CA THR A 61 -25.31 -7.61 2.62
C THR A 61 -24.89 -7.63 4.09
N THR A 62 -24.34 -8.73 4.59
CA THR A 62 -23.78 -8.80 5.93
C THR A 62 -22.37 -8.22 5.89
N LEU A 63 -22.20 -6.95 6.27
CA LEU A 63 -20.87 -6.36 6.43
C LEU A 63 -20.27 -6.73 7.77
N PRO A 64 -18.92 -6.81 7.87
CA PRO A 64 -18.29 -6.83 9.17
C PRO A 64 -18.61 -5.54 9.92
N GLY A 65 -18.71 -5.60 11.25
CA GLY A 65 -18.96 -4.41 12.07
C GLY A 65 -17.83 -3.38 11.97
N GLU A 66 -16.60 -3.83 11.72
CA GLU A 66 -15.44 -2.98 11.48
C GLU A 66 -14.63 -3.47 10.26
N ALA A 67 -13.98 -2.54 9.58
CA ALA A 67 -13.09 -2.79 8.45
C ALA A 67 -11.93 -1.78 8.44
N VAL A 68 -10.95 -1.99 7.57
CA VAL A 68 -9.93 -1.00 7.23
C VAL A 68 -10.30 -0.32 5.91
N LEU A 69 -10.31 1.01 5.94
CA LEU A 69 -10.44 1.87 4.77
C LEU A 69 -9.07 2.48 4.47
N LYS A 70 -8.51 2.19 3.30
CA LYS A 70 -7.25 2.75 2.80
C LYS A 70 -7.55 3.62 1.59
N ILE A 71 -7.06 4.86 1.58
CA ILE A 71 -7.37 5.88 0.57
C ILE A 71 -6.09 6.34 -0.09
N TYR A 72 -6.06 6.43 -1.42
CA TYR A 72 -4.86 6.81 -2.18
C TYR A 72 -4.89 8.30 -2.51
N ASP A 73 -4.98 9.11 -1.45
CA ASP A 73 -4.99 10.56 -1.56
C ASP A 73 -3.55 11.11 -1.53
N ARG A 74 -3.05 11.55 -2.69
CA ARG A 74 -1.68 12.10 -2.85
C ARG A 74 -1.37 13.26 -1.91
N ARG A 75 -2.39 13.97 -1.42
CA ARG A 75 -2.21 15.11 -0.51
C ARG A 75 -1.71 14.66 0.86
N PHE A 76 -1.92 13.40 1.24
CA PHE A 76 -1.57 12.87 2.55
C PHE A 76 -0.56 11.73 2.50
N ALA A 77 0.16 11.59 1.37
CA ALA A 77 1.27 10.66 1.19
C ALA A 77 2.58 11.23 1.76
N HIS A 78 2.64 11.47 3.07
CA HIS A 78 3.72 12.28 3.67
C HIS A 78 5.13 11.69 3.48
N GLU A 79 5.32 10.38 3.70
CA GLU A 79 6.65 9.74 3.56
C GLU A 79 7.11 9.73 2.11
N ILE A 80 6.23 9.39 1.16
CA ILE A 80 6.55 9.47 -0.28
C ILE A 80 6.93 10.90 -0.68
N ARG A 81 6.20 11.89 -0.18
CA ARG A 81 6.50 13.29 -0.48
C ARG A 81 7.85 13.72 0.06
N ASP A 82 8.20 13.26 1.27
CA ASP A 82 9.52 13.50 1.86
C ASP A 82 10.62 12.76 1.07
N ASP A 83 10.40 11.51 0.66
CA ASP A 83 11.37 10.71 -0.11
C ASP A 83 11.70 11.28 -1.49
N TYR A 84 10.74 11.97 -2.11
CA TYR A 84 10.87 12.58 -3.44
C TYR A 84 10.99 14.11 -3.40
N ASP A 85 11.26 14.70 -2.21
CA ASP A 85 11.44 16.14 -2.03
C ASP A 85 10.27 16.99 -2.59
N VAL A 86 9.03 16.50 -2.46
CA VAL A 86 7.82 17.21 -2.93
C VAL A 86 7.14 17.94 -1.77
N ASP A 87 7.10 19.27 -1.85
CA ASP A 87 6.52 20.14 -0.82
C ASP A 87 5.08 19.74 -0.42
N PRO A 88 4.73 19.72 0.89
CA PRO A 88 3.38 19.39 1.35
C PRO A 88 2.28 20.19 0.63
N PRO A 89 1.09 19.60 0.42
CA PRO A 89 0.07 20.25 -0.38
C PRO A 89 -0.44 21.54 0.26
N THR A 90 -0.71 22.51 -0.60
CA THR A 90 -1.24 23.82 -0.24
C THR A 90 -2.41 24.14 -1.17
N TYR A 91 -3.33 25.01 -0.75
CA TYR A 91 -4.44 25.43 -1.63
C TYR A 91 -3.96 26.03 -2.97
N GLU A 92 -2.82 26.73 -2.95
CA GLU A 92 -2.21 27.29 -4.16
C GLU A 92 -1.66 26.20 -5.07
N ALA A 93 -0.90 25.23 -4.52
CA ALA A 93 -0.40 24.10 -5.28
C ALA A 93 -1.54 23.25 -5.88
N GLU A 94 -2.61 23.01 -5.11
CA GLU A 94 -3.80 22.29 -5.59
C GLU A 94 -4.50 23.02 -6.75
N ALA A 95 -4.63 24.34 -6.68
CA ALA A 95 -5.23 25.14 -7.75
C ALA A 95 -4.37 25.09 -9.03
N ARG A 96 -3.05 25.22 -8.88
CA ARG A 96 -2.10 25.13 -10.00
C ARG A 96 -2.10 23.74 -10.64
N TYR A 97 -2.10 22.69 -9.82
CA TYR A 97 -2.17 21.32 -10.32
C TYR A 97 -3.49 21.07 -11.06
N ALA A 98 -4.62 21.58 -10.55
CA ALA A 98 -5.89 21.51 -11.24
C ALA A 98 -5.84 22.20 -12.61
N ASP A 99 -5.26 23.40 -12.71
CA ASP A 99 -5.09 24.10 -14.00
C ASP A 99 -4.19 23.31 -14.96
N TYR A 100 -3.11 22.72 -14.46
CA TYR A 100 -2.23 21.85 -15.23
C TYR A 100 -2.96 20.63 -15.81
N LEU A 101 -3.84 19.99 -15.02
CA LEU A 101 -4.67 18.88 -15.49
C LEU A 101 -5.60 19.28 -16.65
N HIS A 102 -6.06 20.54 -16.68
CA HIS A 102 -6.90 21.06 -17.75
C HIS A 102 -6.12 21.57 -18.97
N SER A 103 -4.79 21.68 -18.90
CA SER A 103 -3.95 22.21 -19.98
C SER A 103 -3.90 21.32 -21.22
N GLY A 104 -4.22 20.03 -21.09
CA GLY A 104 -4.19 19.04 -22.17
C GLY A 104 -2.79 18.54 -22.55
N ASN A 105 -1.73 19.04 -21.91
CA ASN A 105 -0.36 18.58 -22.10
C ASN A 105 0.23 18.08 -20.78
N ILE A 106 -0.33 16.98 -20.28
CA ILE A 106 0.05 16.39 -18.99
C ILE A 106 0.99 15.20 -19.18
N ALA A 107 2.03 15.15 -18.36
CA ALA A 107 2.93 14.00 -18.28
C ALA A 107 2.17 12.73 -17.87
N GLN A 108 2.52 11.61 -18.49
CA GLN A 108 1.88 10.31 -18.30
C GLN A 108 2.70 9.33 -17.47
N THR A 109 4.02 9.50 -17.42
CA THR A 109 4.95 8.60 -16.73
C THR A 109 5.95 9.38 -15.87
N GLY A 110 6.60 8.70 -14.92
CA GLY A 110 7.71 9.26 -14.14
C GLY A 110 8.83 9.77 -15.03
N ASP A 111 9.28 8.96 -16.00
CA ASP A 111 10.35 9.35 -16.94
C ASP A 111 10.05 10.67 -17.68
N GLN A 112 8.79 10.88 -18.10
CA GLN A 112 8.40 12.13 -18.75
C GLN A 112 8.44 13.32 -17.79
N ILE A 113 8.15 13.09 -16.52
CA ILE A 113 8.24 14.13 -15.49
C ILE A 113 9.70 14.49 -15.26
N ASP A 114 10.58 13.50 -15.15
CA ASP A 114 12.01 13.71 -14.95
C ASP A 114 12.62 14.48 -16.13
N ASP A 115 12.34 14.06 -17.37
CA ASP A 115 12.77 14.76 -18.59
C ASP A 115 12.31 16.23 -18.63
N LEU A 116 11.05 16.48 -18.25
CA LEU A 116 10.50 17.84 -18.17
C LEU A 116 11.15 18.66 -17.05
N ALA A 117 11.40 18.03 -15.90
CA ALA A 117 12.00 18.65 -14.74
C ALA A 117 13.47 19.03 -14.98
N GLU A 118 14.24 18.22 -15.71
CA GLU A 118 15.64 18.53 -16.05
C GLU A 118 15.77 19.83 -16.87
N GLY A 119 14.78 20.14 -17.71
CA GLY A 119 14.74 21.36 -18.52
C GLY A 119 14.42 22.64 -17.75
N LEU A 120 14.03 22.54 -16.47
CA LEU A 120 13.53 23.65 -15.67
C LEU A 120 14.56 24.14 -14.63
N PRO A 121 14.68 25.45 -14.38
CA PRO A 121 15.40 25.98 -13.21
C PRO A 121 14.91 25.36 -11.89
N PRO A 122 15.75 25.22 -10.86
CA PRO A 122 15.34 24.64 -9.56
C PRO A 122 14.18 25.38 -8.87
N ASP A 123 14.04 26.68 -9.11
CA ASP A 123 13.00 27.56 -8.57
C ASP A 123 11.82 27.80 -9.53
N ALA A 124 11.78 27.07 -10.65
CA ALA A 124 10.72 27.17 -11.63
C ALA A 124 9.38 26.78 -10.98
N PRO A 125 8.35 27.63 -11.04
CA PRO A 125 7.04 27.33 -10.50
C PRO A 125 6.50 25.99 -11.00
N GLU A 126 6.74 25.64 -12.27
CA GLU A 126 6.27 24.43 -12.97
C GLU A 126 6.68 23.12 -12.29
N ARG A 127 7.75 23.15 -11.47
CA ARG A 127 8.18 21.99 -10.68
C ARG A 127 7.15 21.56 -9.64
N ILE A 128 6.29 22.48 -9.18
CA ILE A 128 5.22 22.16 -8.24
C ILE A 128 4.20 21.24 -8.92
N GLU A 129 3.73 21.57 -10.12
CA GLU A 129 2.75 20.76 -10.84
C GLU A 129 3.33 19.41 -11.27
N LEU A 130 4.60 19.37 -11.65
CA LEU A 130 5.32 18.13 -11.96
C LEU A 130 5.46 17.24 -10.72
N GLY A 131 5.81 17.81 -9.56
CA GLY A 131 5.86 17.08 -8.30
C GLY A 131 4.50 16.51 -7.91
N GLU A 132 3.43 17.31 -7.96
CA GLU A 132 2.07 16.82 -7.70
C GLU A 132 1.65 15.71 -8.67
N ARG A 133 2.01 15.84 -9.95
CA ARG A 133 1.74 14.83 -10.96
C ARG A 133 2.47 13.53 -10.70
N PHE A 134 3.72 13.61 -10.23
CA PHE A 134 4.53 12.45 -9.92
C PHE A 134 3.88 11.63 -8.80
N ILE A 135 3.50 12.27 -7.70
CA ILE A 135 2.80 11.60 -6.59
C ILE A 135 1.44 11.06 -7.05
N ASP A 136 0.71 11.77 -7.93
CA ASP A 136 -0.56 11.29 -8.50
C ASP A 136 -0.41 9.99 -9.29
N ILE A 137 0.63 9.89 -10.13
CA ILE A 137 0.95 8.67 -10.89
C ILE A 137 1.30 7.53 -9.92
N LEU A 138 2.16 7.77 -8.94
CA LEU A 138 2.53 6.77 -7.94
C LEU A 138 1.31 6.27 -7.13
N MET A 139 0.44 7.17 -6.67
CA MET A 139 -0.77 6.79 -5.94
C MET A 139 -1.69 5.90 -6.77
N LYS A 140 -1.81 6.21 -8.07
CA LYS A 140 -2.59 5.39 -9.00
C LYS A 140 -1.97 4.01 -9.17
N GLU A 141 -0.66 3.91 -9.36
CA GLU A 141 0.04 2.63 -9.49
C GLU A 141 -0.11 1.77 -8.22
N LEU A 142 0.06 2.36 -7.04
CA LEU A 142 -0.12 1.66 -5.76
C LEU A 142 -1.56 1.12 -5.58
N PHE A 143 -2.57 1.90 -5.99
CA PHE A 143 -3.96 1.46 -5.97
C PHE A 143 -4.21 0.29 -6.94
N GLU A 144 -3.72 0.41 -8.18
CA GLU A 144 -3.88 -0.62 -9.21
C GLU A 144 -3.14 -1.91 -8.84
N ASN A 145 -1.94 -1.80 -8.29
CA ASN A 145 -1.14 -2.92 -7.79
C ASN A 145 -1.85 -3.64 -6.64
N GLU A 146 -2.33 -2.91 -5.62
CA GLU A 146 -2.97 -3.52 -4.46
C GLU A 146 -4.28 -4.24 -4.85
N THR A 147 -5.11 -3.60 -5.66
CA THR A 147 -6.39 -4.17 -6.13
C THR A 147 -6.17 -5.40 -7.01
N THR A 148 -5.21 -5.35 -7.94
CA THR A 148 -4.86 -6.48 -8.80
C THR A 148 -4.29 -7.64 -7.98
N THR A 149 -3.44 -7.34 -6.99
CA THR A 149 -2.84 -8.35 -6.11
C THR A 149 -3.90 -9.06 -5.29
N TYR A 150 -4.88 -8.34 -4.71
CA TYR A 150 -6.00 -8.98 -4.03
C TYR A 150 -6.81 -9.90 -4.95
N SER A 151 -7.00 -9.51 -6.22
CA SER A 151 -7.68 -10.34 -7.21
C SER A 151 -6.94 -11.67 -7.46
N VAL A 152 -5.63 -11.61 -7.72
CA VAL A 152 -4.79 -12.80 -7.96
C VAL A 152 -4.69 -13.68 -6.71
N LEU A 153 -4.57 -13.07 -5.53
CA LEU A 153 -4.41 -13.78 -4.26
C LEU A 153 -5.76 -14.14 -3.59
N SER A 154 -6.84 -14.25 -4.37
CA SER A 154 -8.18 -14.56 -3.86
C SER A 154 -8.24 -15.80 -2.97
N SER A 155 -7.41 -16.82 -3.23
CA SER A 155 -7.32 -18.05 -2.42
C SER A 155 -6.64 -17.87 -1.07
N MET A 156 -5.95 -16.75 -0.84
CA MET A 156 -5.23 -16.43 0.40
C MET A 156 -6.02 -15.54 1.36
N GLN A 157 -7.07 -14.87 0.85
CA GLN A 157 -7.88 -13.91 1.58
C GLN A 157 -8.62 -14.53 2.78
N GLY A 158 -8.67 -13.79 3.90
CA GLY A 158 -9.31 -14.19 5.16
C GLY A 158 -8.49 -15.18 6.00
N LYS A 159 -7.33 -15.64 5.49
CA LYS A 159 -6.44 -16.55 6.20
C LYS A 159 -5.02 -16.02 6.31
N TYR A 160 -4.41 -15.71 5.16
CA TYR A 160 -3.00 -15.29 5.07
C TYR A 160 -2.84 -13.81 4.76
N ILE A 161 -3.84 -13.24 4.07
CA ILE A 161 -3.99 -11.81 3.82
C ILE A 161 -5.43 -11.38 4.18
N PRO A 162 -5.71 -10.09 4.44
CA PRO A 162 -7.06 -9.60 4.69
C PRO A 162 -8.05 -9.99 3.60
N ALA A 163 -9.32 -10.21 3.95
CA ALA A 163 -10.37 -10.27 2.94
C ALA A 163 -10.56 -8.90 2.26
N PHE A 164 -10.60 -8.89 0.93
CA PHE A 164 -10.88 -7.69 0.14
C PHE A 164 -12.38 -7.56 -0.09
N TYR A 165 -12.99 -6.50 0.43
CA TYR A 165 -14.43 -6.24 0.26
C TYR A 165 -14.75 -5.46 -1.01
N GLY A 166 -13.78 -4.72 -1.55
CA GLY A 166 -13.92 -4.00 -2.82
C GLY A 166 -13.25 -2.64 -2.82
N THR A 167 -13.35 -1.97 -3.97
CA THR A 167 -12.94 -0.57 -4.14
C THR A 167 -14.04 0.36 -3.63
N THR A 168 -13.66 1.53 -3.13
CA THR A 168 -14.59 2.50 -2.55
C THR A 168 -14.58 3.81 -3.32
N ARG A 169 -15.76 4.42 -3.43
CA ARG A 169 -15.95 5.80 -3.90
C ARG A 169 -16.73 6.58 -2.85
N PHE A 170 -16.27 7.78 -2.52
CA PHE A 170 -17.00 8.66 -1.62
C PHE A 170 -18.20 9.27 -2.36
N LEU A 171 -19.38 9.19 -1.75
CA LEU A 171 -20.59 9.90 -2.21
C LEU A 171 -20.82 11.20 -1.44
N GLY A 172 -20.16 11.34 -0.30
CA GLY A 172 -20.23 12.50 0.57
C GLY A 172 -19.58 12.24 1.92
N GLY A 173 -19.36 13.30 2.68
CA GLY A 173 -18.82 13.23 4.02
C GLY A 173 -18.99 14.54 4.77
N CYS A 174 -18.66 14.54 6.05
CA CYS A 174 -18.82 15.73 6.89
C CYS A 174 -17.77 16.83 6.63
N SER A 175 -16.72 16.54 5.84
CA SER A 175 -15.62 17.48 5.58
C SER A 175 -15.73 18.12 4.19
N PRO A 176 -15.66 19.46 4.08
CA PRO A 176 -15.59 20.14 2.78
C PRO A 176 -14.23 19.95 2.08
N ALA A 177 -13.21 19.43 2.78
CA ALA A 177 -11.91 19.09 2.20
C ALA A 177 -11.88 17.69 1.55
N LEU A 178 -12.96 16.92 1.68
CA LEU A 178 -13.07 15.59 1.08
C LEU A 178 -13.19 15.72 -0.44
N ASP A 179 -12.27 15.07 -1.15
CA ASP A 179 -12.37 14.90 -2.59
C ASP A 179 -13.04 13.55 -2.88
N THR A 180 -14.19 13.59 -3.55
CA THR A 180 -14.99 12.39 -3.83
C THR A 180 -14.47 11.56 -4.99
N THR A 181 -13.50 12.08 -5.74
CA THR A 181 -12.90 11.40 -6.90
C THR A 181 -11.77 10.47 -6.51
N ILE A 182 -11.22 10.61 -5.30
CA ILE A 182 -10.09 9.83 -4.82
C ILE A 182 -10.52 8.39 -4.54
N PRO A 183 -9.82 7.40 -5.12
CA PRO A 183 -10.15 5.99 -4.91
C PRO A 183 -9.67 5.52 -3.54
N GLY A 184 -10.35 4.48 -3.05
CA GLY A 184 -9.91 3.74 -1.88
C GLY A 184 -10.25 2.27 -2.00
N ILE A 185 -9.84 1.51 -0.99
CA ILE A 185 -10.17 0.10 -0.82
C ILE A 185 -10.72 -0.15 0.58
N LEU A 186 -11.61 -1.13 0.67
CA LEU A 186 -12.15 -1.62 1.93
C LEU A 186 -11.71 -3.07 2.12
N ILE A 187 -11.02 -3.32 3.24
CA ILE A 187 -10.45 -4.64 3.56
C ILE A 187 -10.77 -5.04 4.99
N GLU A 188 -10.63 -6.33 5.27
CA GLU A 188 -10.79 -6.89 6.61
C GLU A 188 -9.87 -6.21 7.62
N TYR A 189 -10.43 -5.84 8.76
CA TYR A 189 -9.62 -5.43 9.90
C TYR A 189 -9.07 -6.66 10.63
N ILE A 190 -7.74 -6.74 10.74
CA ILE A 190 -7.06 -7.80 11.47
C ILE A 190 -6.68 -7.28 12.87
N PRO A 191 -7.32 -7.76 13.95
CA PRO A 191 -6.86 -7.45 15.30
C PRO A 191 -5.53 -8.17 15.57
N GLY A 192 -4.61 -7.48 16.23
CA GLY A 192 -3.34 -8.09 16.61
C GLY A 192 -2.26 -7.05 16.87
N THR A 193 -1.02 -7.54 16.94
CA THR A 193 0.18 -6.71 17.07
C THR A 193 1.10 -6.99 15.90
N SER A 194 1.81 -5.97 15.43
CA SER A 194 2.83 -6.16 14.40
C SER A 194 3.87 -7.19 14.87
N LEU A 195 4.32 -8.07 13.97
CA LEU A 195 5.43 -8.98 14.24
C LEU A 195 6.71 -8.21 14.58
N TYR A 196 6.87 -6.97 14.13
CA TYR A 196 8.02 -6.15 14.53
C TYR A 196 7.97 -5.71 16.01
N ASP A 197 6.78 -5.48 16.57
CA ASP A 197 6.62 -4.91 17.92
C ASP A 197 6.24 -5.97 18.98
N ILE A 198 6.03 -7.21 18.56
CA ILE A 198 5.56 -8.27 19.46
C ILE A 198 6.66 -8.76 20.41
N ASP A 199 6.25 -9.13 21.62
CA ASP A 199 7.11 -9.87 22.54
C ASP A 199 7.16 -11.34 22.09
N PRO A 200 8.33 -11.86 21.64
CA PRO A 200 8.44 -13.22 21.13
C PRO A 200 8.12 -14.29 22.19
N THR A 201 8.14 -13.96 23.48
CA THR A 201 7.79 -14.88 24.57
C THR A 201 6.28 -15.11 24.71
N THR A 202 5.47 -14.29 24.04
CA THR A 202 4.00 -14.34 24.08
C THR A 202 3.37 -15.09 22.91
N ILE A 203 4.19 -15.58 21.97
CA ILE A 203 3.76 -16.22 20.73
C ILE A 203 4.43 -17.57 20.53
N ASP A 204 3.83 -18.40 19.68
CA ASP A 204 4.50 -19.55 19.09
C ASP A 204 5.42 -19.06 17.96
N LEU A 205 6.65 -18.68 18.33
CA LEU A 205 7.61 -18.06 17.42
C LEU A 205 7.88 -18.92 16.17
N ASP A 206 8.04 -20.23 16.35
CA ASP A 206 8.33 -21.14 15.24
C ASP A 206 7.16 -21.22 14.27
N THR A 207 5.93 -21.40 14.78
CA THR A 207 4.73 -21.44 13.94
C THR A 207 4.51 -20.12 13.21
N VAL A 208 4.64 -18.99 13.92
CA VAL A 208 4.44 -17.64 13.35
C VAL A 208 5.47 -17.34 12.27
N CYS A 209 6.77 -17.53 12.54
CA CYS A 209 7.82 -17.20 11.58
C CYS A 209 7.81 -18.15 10.37
N SER A 210 7.59 -19.45 10.61
CA SER A 210 7.44 -20.43 9.52
C SER A 210 6.22 -20.11 8.65
N THR A 211 5.10 -19.68 9.27
CA THR A 211 3.92 -19.25 8.51
C THR A 211 4.20 -17.98 7.70
N GLY A 212 4.93 -17.00 8.26
CA GLY A 212 5.36 -15.81 7.51
C GLY A 212 6.17 -16.16 6.25
N VAL A 213 7.16 -17.05 6.37
CA VAL A 213 7.92 -17.58 5.23
C VAL A 213 7.02 -18.36 4.26
N ASN A 214 6.05 -19.13 4.76
CA ASN A 214 5.11 -19.83 3.90
C ASN A 214 4.18 -18.89 3.13
N ILE A 215 3.76 -17.76 3.71
CA ILE A 215 2.97 -16.74 3.00
C ILE A 215 3.76 -16.21 1.81
N VAL A 216 5.06 -15.92 2.00
CA VAL A 216 5.97 -15.52 0.91
C VAL A 216 5.99 -16.54 -0.22
N ASN A 217 6.16 -17.81 0.13
CA ASN A 217 6.17 -18.88 -0.85
C ASN A 217 4.83 -19.04 -1.57
N LEU A 218 3.70 -18.90 -0.88
CA LEU A 218 2.36 -19.04 -1.45
C LEU A 218 2.06 -17.98 -2.50
N TYR A 219 2.30 -16.69 -2.23
CA TYR A 219 2.07 -15.67 -3.26
C TYR A 219 3.12 -15.74 -4.37
N SER A 220 4.33 -16.24 -4.07
CA SER A 220 5.37 -16.48 -5.07
C SER A 220 4.95 -17.54 -6.08
N ASP A 221 4.28 -18.61 -5.62
CA ASP A 221 3.70 -19.66 -6.49
C ASP A 221 2.60 -19.10 -7.41
N LEU A 222 2.03 -17.95 -7.07
CA LEU A 222 1.01 -17.24 -7.82
C LEU A 222 1.61 -16.10 -8.68
N ASN A 223 2.92 -16.13 -8.93
CA ASN A 223 3.65 -15.15 -9.74
C ASN A 223 3.56 -13.70 -9.21
N VAL A 224 3.53 -13.55 -7.88
CA VAL A 224 3.60 -12.24 -7.22
C VAL A 224 5.00 -12.03 -6.64
N LEU A 225 5.50 -10.80 -6.81
CA LEU A 225 6.66 -10.26 -6.12
C LEU A 225 6.20 -9.09 -5.25
N ASN A 226 6.60 -9.06 -3.99
CA ASN A 226 6.31 -8.01 -3.04
C ASN A 226 7.61 -7.27 -2.69
N ASN A 227 7.73 -6.02 -3.12
CA ASN A 227 8.92 -5.20 -2.86
C ASN A 227 8.91 -4.55 -1.45
N ASP A 228 7.94 -4.89 -0.60
CA ASP A 228 7.78 -4.30 0.74
C ASP A 228 7.53 -5.36 1.83
N VAL A 229 8.29 -6.45 1.77
CA VAL A 229 8.28 -7.46 2.84
C VAL A 229 9.03 -6.93 4.06
N ARG A 230 8.28 -6.51 5.08
CA ARG A 230 8.82 -6.05 6.36
C ARG A 230 8.02 -6.67 7.50
N LEU A 231 8.65 -6.92 8.66
CA LEU A 231 7.94 -7.45 9.83
C LEU A 231 6.80 -6.53 10.32
N VAL A 232 6.87 -5.23 10.00
CA VAL A 232 5.79 -4.28 10.30
C VAL A 232 4.49 -4.62 9.55
N ASN A 233 4.62 -5.20 8.35
CA ASN A 233 3.54 -5.60 7.45
C ASN A 233 2.98 -7.00 7.75
N PHE A 234 3.31 -7.57 8.91
CA PHE A 234 2.68 -8.79 9.40
C PHE A 234 2.03 -8.55 10.75
N ILE A 235 0.75 -8.91 10.88
CA ILE A 235 0.00 -8.83 12.12
C ILE A 235 -0.11 -10.23 12.72
N VAL A 236 0.40 -10.40 13.93
CA VAL A 236 0.15 -11.61 14.74
C VAL A 236 -1.16 -11.43 15.49
N LYS A 237 -2.11 -12.34 15.27
CA LYS A 237 -3.41 -12.31 15.94
C LYS A 237 -3.27 -12.56 17.45
N PRO A 238 -4.25 -12.15 18.27
CA PRO A 238 -4.21 -12.35 19.73
C PRO A 238 -4.08 -13.81 20.19
N SER A 239 -4.36 -14.79 19.31
CA SER A 239 -4.12 -16.21 19.60
C SER A 239 -2.63 -16.54 19.77
N GLY A 240 -1.72 -15.72 19.24
CA GLY A 240 -0.27 -15.90 19.34
C GLY A 240 0.30 -16.96 18.39
N SER A 241 -0.52 -17.53 17.49
CA SER A 241 -0.10 -18.59 16.56
C SER A 241 -0.48 -18.32 15.11
N GLU A 242 -1.36 -17.34 14.87
CA GLU A 242 -1.78 -16.93 13.53
C GLU A 242 -1.15 -15.60 13.16
N ILE A 243 -0.69 -15.50 11.91
CA ILE A 243 -0.10 -14.29 11.33
C ILE A 243 -0.78 -14.00 9.99
N VAL A 244 -0.99 -12.72 9.73
CA VAL A 244 -1.60 -12.22 8.49
C VAL A 244 -0.68 -11.16 7.91
N MET A 245 -0.32 -11.30 6.63
CA MET A 245 0.41 -10.28 5.90
C MET A 245 -0.57 -9.21 5.41
N ILE A 246 -0.22 -7.95 5.63
CA ILE A 246 -0.96 -6.78 5.18
C ILE A 246 -0.11 -5.97 4.22
N ASP A 247 -0.72 -4.94 3.63
CA ASP A 247 -0.10 -4.00 2.71
C ASP A 247 0.44 -4.65 1.43
N LEU A 248 -0.36 -4.60 0.36
CA LEU A 248 -0.04 -5.22 -0.92
C LEU A 248 0.20 -4.20 -2.03
N ALA A 249 0.37 -2.91 -1.67
CA ALA A 249 0.51 -1.82 -2.64
C ALA A 249 1.80 -1.90 -3.47
N ASN A 250 2.88 -2.40 -2.87
CA ASN A 250 4.19 -2.59 -3.52
C ASN A 250 4.36 -4.00 -4.12
N CYS A 251 3.26 -4.72 -4.33
CA CYS A 251 3.29 -5.96 -5.07
C CYS A 251 3.27 -5.69 -6.59
N ARG A 252 4.02 -6.48 -7.35
CA ARG A 252 3.87 -6.57 -8.80
C ARG A 252 3.62 -8.00 -9.23
N LEU A 253 2.88 -8.17 -10.32
CA LEU A 253 2.78 -9.44 -11.00
C LEU A 253 4.00 -9.65 -11.90
N ARG A 254 4.36 -10.93 -12.11
CA ARG A 254 5.25 -11.31 -13.20
C ARG A 254 4.66 -10.86 -14.53
N ARG A 255 5.47 -10.24 -15.38
CA ARG A 255 5.00 -9.78 -16.70
C ARG A 255 5.00 -10.94 -17.70
N ASP A 256 4.12 -10.87 -18.71
CA ASP A 256 4.03 -11.91 -19.75
C ASP A 256 5.32 -12.04 -20.58
N ASP A 257 6.10 -10.96 -20.68
CA ASP A 257 7.38 -10.89 -21.39
C ASP A 257 8.60 -11.13 -20.48
N GLU A 258 8.38 -11.38 -19.18
CA GLU A 258 9.44 -11.64 -18.21
C GLU A 258 9.78 -13.14 -18.17
N ASP A 259 10.95 -13.49 -18.72
CA ASP A 259 11.43 -14.87 -18.73
C ASP A 259 11.79 -15.40 -17.32
N ASP A 260 12.05 -16.71 -17.22
CA ASP A 260 12.30 -17.36 -15.93
C ASP A 260 13.60 -16.88 -15.27
N GLU A 261 14.59 -16.45 -16.05
CA GLU A 261 15.87 -15.96 -15.53
C GLU A 261 15.70 -14.56 -14.93
N ALA A 262 15.03 -13.65 -15.65
CA ALA A 262 14.69 -12.32 -15.19
C ALA A 262 13.78 -12.36 -13.95
N TRP A 263 12.74 -13.21 -13.97
CA TRP A 263 11.87 -13.38 -12.81
C TRP A 263 12.65 -13.92 -11.60
N LYS A 264 13.49 -14.95 -11.81
CA LYS A 264 14.32 -15.50 -10.74
C LYS A 264 15.30 -14.46 -10.20
N ALA A 265 15.90 -13.65 -11.06
CA ALA A 265 16.78 -12.56 -10.65
C ALA A 265 16.06 -11.52 -9.80
N ALA A 266 14.85 -11.10 -10.20
CA ALA A 266 14.04 -10.19 -9.40
C ALA A 266 13.68 -10.78 -8.02
N LYS A 267 13.23 -12.05 -7.97
CA LYS A 267 12.93 -12.72 -6.69
C LYS A 267 14.17 -12.92 -5.81
N TRP A 268 15.34 -13.10 -6.42
CA TRP A 268 16.61 -13.24 -5.71
C TRP A 268 17.08 -11.91 -5.12
N ASP A 269 16.98 -10.82 -5.89
CA ASP A 269 17.39 -9.48 -5.49
C ASP A 269 16.55 -8.95 -4.33
N GLU A 270 15.22 -9.12 -4.42
CA GLU A 270 14.28 -8.70 -3.37
C GLU A 270 14.37 -9.54 -2.09
N ASP A 271 14.77 -10.82 -2.21
CA ASP A 271 15.01 -11.72 -1.07
C ASP A 271 13.89 -11.72 -0.01
N GLU A 272 12.63 -11.76 -0.45
CA GLU A 272 11.43 -11.67 0.41
C GLU A 272 11.45 -12.68 1.57
N GLU A 273 11.94 -13.90 1.31
CA GLU A 273 12.09 -14.92 2.35
C GLU A 273 13.11 -14.50 3.41
N GLY A 274 14.22 -13.88 2.99
CA GLY A 274 15.22 -13.30 3.88
C GLY A 274 14.68 -12.13 4.69
N CYS A 275 13.87 -11.27 4.09
CA CYS A 275 13.21 -10.16 4.77
C CYS A 275 12.32 -10.60 5.94
N VAL A 276 11.76 -11.82 5.89
CA VAL A 276 11.12 -12.45 7.06
C VAL A 276 12.15 -13.19 7.91
N GLY A 277 12.82 -14.18 7.33
CA GLY A 277 13.59 -15.18 8.08
C GLY A 277 14.90 -14.67 8.68
N VAL A 278 15.69 -13.91 7.92
CA VAL A 278 16.94 -13.32 8.44
C VAL A 278 16.62 -12.28 9.50
N VAL A 279 15.60 -11.45 9.28
CA VAL A 279 15.22 -10.39 10.21
C VAL A 279 14.68 -10.97 11.52
N THR A 280 13.80 -11.98 11.46
CA THR A 280 13.30 -12.67 12.68
C THR A 280 14.39 -13.47 13.39
N ARG A 281 15.33 -14.10 12.67
CA ARG A 281 16.51 -14.70 13.29
C ARG A 281 17.33 -13.68 14.06
N ASN A 282 17.63 -12.54 13.44
CA ASN A 282 18.47 -11.50 14.06
C ASN A 282 17.76 -10.82 15.24
N LYS A 283 16.44 -10.61 15.13
CA LYS A 283 15.66 -9.90 16.15
C LYS A 283 15.21 -10.80 17.31
N PHE A 284 14.80 -12.04 17.02
CA PHE A 284 14.16 -12.94 17.99
C PHE A 284 14.95 -14.23 18.26
N GLY A 285 16.06 -14.46 17.55
CA GLY A 285 16.84 -15.70 17.69
C GLY A 285 16.17 -16.92 17.07
N TRP A 286 15.20 -16.72 16.16
CA TRP A 286 14.56 -17.82 15.43
C TRP A 286 15.59 -18.61 14.60
N ASN A 287 15.51 -19.94 14.61
CA ASN A 287 16.47 -20.80 13.89
C ASN A 287 16.14 -20.91 12.39
N TYR A 288 16.18 -19.77 11.69
CA TYR A 288 15.88 -19.71 10.27
C TYR A 288 16.99 -20.34 9.42
N VAL A 289 16.58 -21.22 8.50
CA VAL A 289 17.40 -21.79 7.45
C VAL A 289 16.83 -21.35 6.10
N ARG A 290 17.67 -20.70 5.29
CA ARG A 290 17.29 -20.20 3.96
C ARG A 290 16.98 -21.37 3.01
N SER A 291 15.88 -21.27 2.27
CA SER A 291 15.47 -22.33 1.32
C SER A 291 16.36 -22.46 0.09
N GLY A 292 16.99 -21.36 -0.35
CA GLY A 292 17.74 -21.29 -1.60
C GLY A 292 16.86 -21.31 -2.86
N ARG A 293 15.54 -21.14 -2.72
CA ARG A 293 14.55 -21.28 -3.80
C ARG A 293 14.89 -20.47 -5.06
N TYR A 294 15.33 -19.23 -4.91
CA TYR A 294 15.71 -18.35 -6.02
C TYR A 294 17.22 -18.15 -6.15
N GLN A 295 18.03 -18.99 -5.50
CA GLN A 295 19.48 -18.81 -5.51
C GLN A 295 20.06 -18.84 -6.93
N ILE A 296 20.76 -17.76 -7.28
CA ILE A 296 21.61 -17.66 -8.45
C ILE A 296 23.02 -18.03 -7.98
N LEU A 297 23.52 -19.17 -8.45
CA LEU A 297 24.92 -19.54 -8.26
C LEU A 297 25.73 -18.79 -9.31
N PRO A 298 26.90 -18.22 -8.96
CA PRO A 298 27.80 -17.70 -9.98
C PRO A 298 28.14 -18.85 -10.93
N ASP A 299 28.09 -18.57 -12.23
CA ASP A 299 28.55 -19.50 -13.25
C ASP A 299 29.94 -19.99 -12.83
N ALA A 300 30.09 -21.31 -12.70
CA ALA A 300 31.40 -21.88 -12.51
C ALA A 300 32.24 -21.46 -13.71
N GLU A 301 33.18 -20.54 -13.51
CA GLU A 301 34.18 -20.21 -14.51
C GLU A 301 34.68 -21.55 -15.08
N GLY A 302 34.49 -21.73 -16.39
CA GLY A 302 34.96 -22.91 -17.10
C GLY A 302 36.45 -23.15 -16.82
N PRO A 303 36.93 -24.39 -16.96
CA PRO A 303 38.27 -24.75 -16.53
C PRO A 303 39.29 -23.81 -17.18
N LEU A 304 40.03 -23.09 -16.33
CA LEU A 304 41.24 -22.35 -16.71
C LEU A 304 42.13 -23.28 -17.54
N ALA A 305 42.31 -22.94 -18.82
CA ALA A 305 43.27 -23.57 -19.72
C ALA A 305 44.69 -23.03 -19.47
#